data_AF-A0A388LDJ7-F1
#
_entry.id   AF-A0A388LDJ7-F1
#
_cell.length_a   1.000
_cell.length_b   1.000
_cell.length_c   1.000
_cell.angle_alpha   90.00
_cell.angle_beta   90.00
_cell.angle_gamma   90.00
#
_symmetry.space_group_name_H-M   'P 1'
#
loop_
_entity.id
_entity.type
_entity.pdbx_description
1 polymer ?
#
loop_
_entity_poly.entity_id
_entity_poly.type
_entity_poly.pdbx_seq_one_letter_code
_entity_poly.pdbx_strand_id
1 'polypeptide(L)'
;MSNANVNTAIVPAQSNALVTYPVANSYGGGGYGFGCGGGLKPRVETLESTVAELKAFRDAEVEREKARKDEEEKVKKDKEDEERRQREKTEREELYSKINVNIAEQLKPVRLLESKKASSGENDEVKKLKLEVERLLKAQVNTNAASTSESELERFRREQEAECTRAELRFAAMEQDMAILKKANEEALLAAEQWKTEALRPGNKRGSVAVTPSPAVGNRTRPRVTVL
;
A
#
# COMPACT_ATOMS: atom_id res chain seq x y z
N MET A 1 -3.89 24.14 21.20
CA MET A 1 -2.76 23.25 21.53
C MET A 1 -1.91 23.13 20.28
N SER A 2 -0.71 23.68 20.31
CA SER A 2 0.14 23.91 19.14
C SER A 2 1.01 22.68 18.90
N ASN A 3 0.77 21.97 17.80
CA ASN A 3 1.62 20.84 17.39
C ASN A 3 2.92 21.37 16.78
N ALA A 4 4.01 21.29 17.53
CA ALA A 4 5.35 21.53 17.05
C ALA A 4 5.82 20.32 16.24
N ASN A 5 5.98 20.51 14.92
CA ASN A 5 6.52 19.50 14.02
C ASN A 5 8.06 19.54 14.09
N VAL A 6 8.68 18.51 14.66
CA VAL A 6 10.13 18.40 14.84
C VAL A 6 10.68 17.53 13.70
N ASN A 7 11.06 18.16 12.59
CA ASN A 7 11.75 17.48 11.50
C ASN A 7 13.25 17.39 11.83
N THR A 8 13.69 16.28 12.42
CA THR A 8 15.10 15.91 12.55
C THR A 8 15.59 15.29 11.25
N ALA A 9 16.29 16.08 10.45
CA ALA A 9 17.02 15.61 9.28
C ALA A 9 18.25 14.80 9.72
N ILE A 10 18.19 13.48 9.54
CA ILE A 10 19.32 12.57 9.76
C ILE A 10 20.19 12.60 8.50
N VAL A 11 21.38 13.20 8.61
CA VAL A 11 22.40 13.18 7.55
C VAL A 11 23.20 11.89 7.70
N PRO A 12 23.28 11.02 6.67
CA PRO A 12 24.11 9.83 6.73
C PRO A 12 25.59 10.23 6.77
N ALA A 13 26.27 9.84 7.86
CA ALA A 13 27.71 9.95 7.97
C ALA A 13 28.35 9.03 6.92
N GLN A 14 29.09 9.61 5.97
CA GLN A 14 29.90 8.86 5.03
C GLN A 14 31.06 8.19 5.77
N SER A 15 30.94 6.89 6.03
CA SER A 15 32.03 6.05 6.48
C SER A 15 32.96 5.76 5.30
N ASN A 16 34.08 6.47 5.23
CA ASN A 16 35.19 6.12 4.34
C ASN A 16 35.85 4.83 4.86
N ALA A 17 35.39 3.68 4.38
CA ALA A 17 36.09 2.42 4.58
C ALA A 17 37.40 2.45 3.79
N LEU A 18 38.54 2.48 4.50
CA LEU A 18 39.85 2.27 3.91
C LEU A 18 39.90 0.84 3.34
N VAL A 19 39.97 0.76 2.02
CA VAL A 19 40.24 -0.49 1.29
C VAL A 19 41.74 -0.76 1.35
N THR A 20 42.15 -1.66 2.22
CA THR A 20 43.52 -2.20 2.29
C THR A 20 43.64 -3.34 1.29
N TYR A 21 44.37 -3.13 0.18
CA TYR A 21 44.65 -4.19 -0.79
C TYR A 21 45.83 -5.06 -0.31
N PRO A 22 45.77 -6.40 -0.49
CA PRO A 22 46.89 -7.27 -0.20
C PRO A 22 47.98 -7.12 -1.29
N VAL A 23 49.18 -6.74 -0.87
CA VAL A 23 50.40 -6.78 -1.69
C VAL A 23 50.84 -8.24 -1.81
N ALA A 24 50.63 -8.82 -2.99
CA ALA A 24 51.21 -10.12 -3.34
C ALA A 24 52.67 -9.92 -3.76
N ASN A 25 53.59 -10.38 -2.90
CA ASN A 25 55.00 -10.57 -3.23
C ASN A 25 55.15 -11.52 -4.42
N SER A 26 55.79 -11.06 -5.50
CA SER A 26 56.26 -11.91 -6.59
C SER A 26 57.77 -11.72 -6.75
N TYR A 27 58.52 -12.75 -6.33
CA TYR A 27 59.96 -12.88 -6.54
C TYR A 27 60.20 -13.75 -7.78
N GLY A 28 61.11 -13.28 -8.65
CA GLY A 28 61.66 -14.01 -9.81
C GLY A 28 61.31 -13.31 -11.12
N GLY A 29 62.23 -12.88 -11.98
CA GLY A 29 63.65 -13.16 -12.13
C GLY A 29 63.92 -13.30 -13.63
N GLY A 30 64.65 -12.33 -14.20
CA GLY A 30 65.41 -12.48 -15.45
C GLY A 30 64.67 -12.22 -16.78
N GLY A 31 65.16 -11.25 -17.55
CA GLY A 31 64.86 -11.13 -18.98
C GLY A 31 64.74 -9.71 -19.52
N TYR A 32 65.82 -8.92 -19.48
CA TYR A 32 65.89 -7.62 -20.17
C TYR A 32 66.07 -7.83 -21.69
N GLY A 33 64.98 -8.14 -22.38
CA GLY A 33 64.89 -8.07 -23.84
C GLY A 33 64.33 -6.71 -24.27
N PHE A 34 65.20 -5.78 -24.64
CA PHE A 34 64.84 -4.51 -25.27
C PHE A 34 64.31 -4.77 -26.70
N GLY A 35 63.05 -5.19 -26.80
CA GLY A 35 62.27 -5.19 -28.03
C GLY A 35 61.34 -3.98 -28.05
N CYS A 36 61.77 -2.91 -28.71
CA CYS A 36 60.96 -1.71 -28.96
C CYS A 36 59.67 -2.09 -29.70
N GLY A 37 58.53 -2.09 -29.00
CA GLY A 37 57.21 -2.27 -29.63
C GLY A 37 56.07 -2.81 -28.76
N GLY A 38 56.34 -3.29 -27.53
CA GLY A 38 55.35 -4.03 -26.72
C GLY A 38 54.85 -3.36 -25.43
N GLY A 39 55.20 -2.09 -25.14
CA GLY A 39 55.16 -1.55 -23.77
C GLY A 39 53.80 -1.06 -23.21
N LEU A 40 52.75 -0.97 -24.02
CA LEU A 40 51.47 -0.38 -23.59
C LEU A 40 50.31 -1.37 -23.52
N LYS A 41 50.24 -2.34 -24.44
CA LYS A 41 49.09 -3.26 -24.53
C LYS A 41 48.85 -4.06 -23.23
N PRO A 42 49.86 -4.71 -22.62
CA PRO A 42 49.63 -5.50 -21.41
C PRO A 42 49.16 -4.65 -20.21
N ARG A 43 49.66 -3.41 -20.10
CA ARG A 43 49.27 -2.49 -19.02
C ARG A 43 47.84 -1.99 -19.19
N VAL A 44 47.42 -1.73 -20.43
CA VAL A 44 46.05 -1.34 -20.75
C VAL A 44 45.10 -2.49 -20.46
N GLU A 45 45.43 -3.72 -20.86
CA GLU A 45 44.62 -4.91 -20.57
C GLU A 45 44.42 -5.13 -19.06
N THR A 46 45.47 -4.96 -18.23
CA THR A 46 45.35 -5.04 -16.77
C THR A 46 44.47 -3.93 -16.18
N LEU A 47 44.59 -2.70 -16.69
CA LEU A 47 43.75 -1.59 -16.25
C LEU A 47 42.28 -1.80 -16.65
N GLU A 48 42.03 -2.26 -17.86
CA GLU A 48 40.68 -2.59 -18.33
C GLU A 48 40.05 -3.70 -17.48
N SER A 49 40.82 -4.74 -17.13
CA SER A 49 40.34 -5.81 -16.23
C SER A 49 39.99 -5.28 -14.85
N THR A 50 40.86 -4.48 -14.23
CA THR A 50 40.61 -3.92 -12.88
C THR A 50 39.44 -2.94 -12.87
N VAL A 51 39.28 -2.13 -13.91
CA VAL A 51 38.12 -1.23 -14.06
C VAL A 51 36.83 -2.03 -14.28
N ALA A 52 36.87 -3.10 -15.07
CA ALA A 52 35.72 -3.97 -15.27
C ALA A 52 35.29 -4.65 -13.95
N GLU A 53 36.24 -5.14 -13.16
CA GLU A 53 36.00 -5.72 -11.83
C GLU A 53 35.41 -4.71 -10.86
N LEU A 54 35.97 -3.49 -10.79
CA LEU A 54 35.46 -2.42 -9.93
C LEU A 54 34.02 -2.02 -10.31
N LYS A 55 33.72 -1.98 -11.61
CA LYS A 55 32.37 -1.69 -12.10
C LYS A 55 31.40 -2.81 -11.72
N ALA A 56 31.77 -4.07 -11.97
CA ALA A 56 30.94 -5.21 -11.61
C ALA A 56 30.65 -5.26 -10.10
N PHE A 57 31.65 -4.97 -9.27
CA PHE A 57 31.47 -4.88 -7.82
C PHE A 57 30.49 -3.77 -7.43
N ARG A 58 30.62 -2.57 -8.05
CA ARG A 58 29.74 -1.44 -7.75
C ARG A 58 28.30 -1.69 -8.20
N ASP A 59 28.11 -2.27 -9.38
CA ASP A 59 26.79 -2.62 -9.89
C ASP A 59 26.13 -3.67 -8.98
N ALA A 60 26.86 -4.70 -8.55
CA ALA A 60 26.38 -5.71 -7.61
C ALA A 60 26.05 -5.13 -6.21
N GLU A 61 26.78 -4.11 -5.76
CA GLU A 61 26.51 -3.45 -4.48
C GLU A 61 25.27 -2.55 -4.55
N VAL A 62 25.07 -1.82 -5.65
CA VAL A 62 23.86 -1.04 -5.91
C VAL A 62 22.63 -1.95 -5.99
N GLU A 63 22.76 -3.10 -6.64
CA GLU A 63 21.66 -4.08 -6.72
C GLU A 63 21.32 -4.67 -5.34
N ARG A 64 22.32 -4.99 -4.52
CA ARG A 64 22.10 -5.41 -3.13
C ARG A 64 21.43 -4.33 -2.28
N GLU A 65 21.83 -3.07 -2.41
CA GLU A 65 21.20 -1.97 -1.67
C GLU A 65 19.74 -1.77 -2.10
N LYS A 66 19.46 -1.87 -3.41
CA LYS A 66 18.12 -1.80 -3.95
C LYS A 66 17.24 -2.94 -3.44
N ALA A 67 17.75 -4.18 -3.49
CA ALA A 67 17.04 -5.34 -2.98
C ALA A 67 16.70 -5.21 -1.49
N ARG A 68 17.62 -4.68 -0.68
CA ARG A 68 17.37 -4.42 0.74
C ARG A 68 16.26 -3.39 0.97
N LYS A 69 16.23 -2.30 0.18
CA LYS A 69 15.16 -1.29 0.27
C LYS A 69 13.80 -1.85 -0.13
N ASP A 70 13.75 -2.66 -1.20
CA ASP A 70 12.52 -3.29 -1.66
C ASP A 70 11.98 -4.30 -0.64
N GLU A 71 12.86 -5.02 0.07
CA GLU A 71 12.48 -5.92 1.17
C GLU A 71 11.96 -5.16 2.40
N GLU A 72 12.62 -4.07 2.79
CA GLU A 72 12.16 -3.19 3.88
C GLU A 72 10.78 -2.57 3.58
N GLU A 73 10.53 -2.16 2.33
CA GLU A 73 9.23 -1.63 1.91
C GLU A 73 8.13 -2.70 1.95
N LYS A 74 8.42 -3.92 1.49
CA LYS A 74 7.48 -5.05 1.59
C LYS A 74 7.13 -5.37 3.04
N VAL A 75 8.12 -5.48 3.91
CA VAL A 75 7.90 -5.74 5.34
C VAL A 75 7.08 -4.62 5.98
N LYS A 76 7.33 -3.37 5.61
CA LYS A 76 6.54 -2.22 6.10
C LYS A 76 5.09 -2.32 5.66
N LYS A 77 4.84 -2.65 4.39
CA LYS A 77 3.49 -2.80 3.84
C LYS A 77 2.74 -3.95 4.51
N ASP A 78 3.38 -5.10 4.69
CA ASP A 78 2.77 -6.27 5.34
C ASP A 78 2.41 -5.98 6.80
N LYS A 79 3.26 -5.20 7.49
CA LYS A 79 3.00 -4.76 8.87
C LYS A 79 1.80 -3.81 8.96
N GLU A 80 1.68 -2.85 8.03
CA GLU A 80 0.55 -1.93 7.97
C GLU A 80 -0.77 -2.67 7.66
N ASP A 81 -0.74 -3.65 6.75
CA ASP A 81 -1.90 -4.48 6.41
C ASP A 81 -2.32 -5.40 7.58
N GLU A 82 -1.36 -5.94 8.36
CA GLU A 82 -1.66 -6.69 9.58
C GLU A 82 -2.27 -5.76 10.66
N GLU A 83 -1.75 -4.55 10.84
CA GLU A 83 -2.29 -3.58 11.79
C GLU A 83 -3.72 -3.14 11.41
N ARG A 84 -4.03 -2.98 10.11
CA ARG A 84 -5.40 -2.75 9.65
C ARG A 84 -6.31 -3.91 10.03
N ARG A 85 -5.89 -5.16 9.78
CA ARG A 85 -6.67 -6.35 10.13
C ARG A 85 -6.93 -6.48 11.62
N GLN A 86 -5.95 -6.14 12.47
CA GLN A 86 -6.13 -6.14 13.92
C GLN A 86 -7.11 -5.05 14.37
N ARG A 87 -7.03 -3.84 13.81
CA ARG A 87 -7.98 -2.76 14.11
C ARG A 87 -9.42 -3.15 13.80
N GLU A 88 -9.67 -3.67 12.60
CA GLU A 88 -11.01 -4.14 12.20
C GLU A 88 -11.53 -5.25 13.13
N LYS A 89 -10.66 -6.18 13.56
CA LYS A 89 -11.01 -7.23 14.51
C LYS A 89 -11.40 -6.64 15.87
N THR A 90 -10.61 -5.70 16.40
CA THR A 90 -10.91 -5.05 17.68
C THR A 90 -12.19 -4.24 17.63
N GLU A 91 -12.45 -3.50 16.55
CA GLU A 91 -13.69 -2.73 16.37
C GLU A 91 -14.92 -3.65 16.32
N ARG A 92 -14.79 -4.81 15.68
CA ARG A 92 -15.85 -5.82 15.63
C ARG A 92 -16.13 -6.39 17.03
N GLU A 93 -15.10 -6.75 17.79
CA GLU A 93 -15.24 -7.24 19.17
C GLU A 93 -15.85 -6.17 20.08
N GLU A 94 -15.43 -4.91 19.95
CA GLU A 94 -16.03 -3.78 20.67
C GLU A 94 -17.50 -3.58 20.34
N LEU A 95 -17.88 -3.69 19.06
CA LEU A 95 -19.27 -3.58 18.64
C LEU A 95 -20.12 -4.69 19.27
N TYR A 96 -19.65 -5.94 19.25
CA TYR A 96 -20.35 -7.04 19.92
C TYR A 96 -20.43 -6.84 21.43
N SER A 97 -19.37 -6.35 22.07
CA SER A 97 -19.38 -6.02 23.49
C SER A 97 -20.41 -4.95 23.82
N LYS A 98 -20.48 -3.86 23.04
CA LYS A 98 -21.50 -2.81 23.17
C LYS A 98 -22.92 -3.35 22.99
N ILE A 99 -23.15 -4.21 21.99
CA ILE A 99 -24.45 -4.87 21.77
C ILE A 99 -24.82 -5.73 22.98
N ASN A 100 -23.89 -6.54 23.49
CA ASN A 100 -24.14 -7.40 24.65
C ASN A 100 -24.47 -6.60 25.92
N VAL A 101 -23.76 -5.49 26.16
CA VAL A 101 -24.06 -4.58 27.28
C VAL A 101 -25.44 -3.96 27.12
N ASN A 102 -25.78 -3.49 25.92
CA ASN A 102 -27.09 -2.91 25.62
C ASN A 102 -28.22 -3.92 25.83
N ILE A 103 -28.09 -5.14 25.29
CA ILE A 103 -29.06 -6.22 25.51
C ILE A 103 -29.19 -6.53 26.99
N ALA A 104 -28.07 -6.64 27.72
CA ALA A 104 -28.10 -6.89 29.16
C ALA A 104 -28.83 -5.78 29.92
N GLU A 105 -28.66 -4.52 29.52
CA GLU A 105 -29.35 -3.37 30.09
C GLU A 105 -30.85 -3.37 29.77
N GLN A 106 -31.23 -3.63 28.52
CA GLN A 106 -32.62 -3.76 28.10
C GLN A 106 -33.35 -4.93 28.77
N LEU A 107 -32.64 -5.98 29.18
CA LEU A 107 -33.21 -7.11 29.91
C LEU A 107 -33.32 -6.88 31.43
N LYS A 108 -32.72 -5.82 32.00
CA LYS A 108 -32.85 -5.51 33.44
C LYS A 108 -34.32 -5.36 33.90
N PRO A 109 -35.20 -4.61 33.20
CA PRO A 109 -36.60 -4.49 33.57
C PRO A 109 -37.37 -5.81 33.48
N VAL A 110 -37.05 -6.66 32.49
CA VAL A 110 -37.68 -7.98 32.33
C VAL A 110 -37.35 -8.88 33.52
N ARG A 111 -36.08 -8.92 33.94
CA ARG A 111 -35.64 -9.67 35.15
C ARG A 111 -36.27 -9.15 36.44
N LEU A 112 -36.51 -7.84 36.54
CA LEU A 112 -37.25 -7.22 37.67
C LEU A 112 -38.74 -7.61 37.67
N LEU A 113 -39.36 -7.76 36.50
CA LEU A 113 -40.74 -8.22 36.40
C LEU A 113 -40.86 -9.71 36.75
N GLU A 114 -39.93 -10.56 36.29
CA GLU A 114 -39.89 -11.98 36.64
C GLU A 114 -39.73 -12.21 38.14
N SER A 115 -38.86 -11.45 38.82
CA SER A 115 -38.67 -11.56 40.26
C SER A 115 -39.87 -11.07 41.08
N LYS A 116 -40.64 -10.09 40.58
CA LYS A 116 -41.85 -9.59 41.25
C LYS A 116 -43.08 -10.49 41.04
N LYS A 117 -43.09 -11.28 39.96
CA LYS A 117 -44.21 -12.17 39.57
C LYS A 117 -44.28 -13.48 40.35
N ALA A 118 -43.21 -13.86 41.06
CA ALA A 118 -43.18 -15.07 41.88
C ALA A 118 -44.04 -15.00 43.16
N SER A 119 -44.55 -13.83 43.57
CA SER A 119 -45.30 -13.66 44.83
C SER A 119 -46.81 -13.42 44.68
N SER A 120 -47.37 -13.44 43.47
CA SER A 120 -48.79 -13.19 43.20
C SER A 120 -49.33 -14.29 42.29
N GLY A 121 -50.61 -14.69 42.43
CA GLY A 121 -51.27 -15.81 41.72
C GLY A 121 -51.37 -15.68 40.18
N GLU A 122 -50.52 -14.88 39.55
CA GLU A 122 -50.47 -14.53 38.13
C GLU A 122 -50.00 -15.70 37.22
N ASN A 123 -49.43 -16.76 37.81
CA ASN A 123 -49.04 -17.97 37.06
C ASN A 123 -50.24 -18.67 36.40
N ASP A 124 -51.43 -18.61 37.00
CA ASP A 124 -52.64 -19.18 36.40
C ASP A 124 -53.14 -18.36 35.22
N GLU A 125 -52.99 -17.04 35.27
CA GLU A 125 -53.40 -16.14 34.19
C GLU A 125 -52.46 -16.26 32.98
N VAL A 126 -51.14 -16.39 33.21
CA VAL A 126 -50.17 -16.67 32.14
C VAL A 126 -50.42 -18.04 31.49
N LYS A 127 -50.76 -19.07 32.27
CA LYS A 127 -51.15 -20.38 31.70
C LYS A 127 -52.39 -20.27 30.83
N LYS A 128 -53.39 -19.51 31.28
CA LYS A 128 -54.64 -19.27 30.52
C LYS A 128 -54.37 -18.50 29.22
N LEU A 129 -53.54 -17.45 29.27
CA LEU A 129 -53.13 -16.69 28.08
C LEU A 129 -52.28 -17.53 27.12
N LYS A 130 -51.39 -18.40 27.61
CA LYS A 130 -50.62 -19.33 26.77
C LYS A 130 -51.55 -20.29 26.01
N LEU A 131 -52.56 -20.85 26.68
CA LEU A 131 -53.56 -21.70 26.02
C LEU A 131 -54.36 -20.93 24.95
N GLU A 132 -54.72 -19.67 25.23
CA GLU A 132 -55.46 -18.84 24.27
C GLU A 132 -54.61 -18.46 23.05
N VAL A 133 -53.32 -18.12 23.24
CA VAL A 133 -52.38 -17.86 22.13
C VAL A 133 -52.16 -19.12 21.30
N GLU A 134 -52.02 -20.30 21.92
CA GLU A 134 -51.87 -21.55 21.18
C GLU A 134 -53.14 -21.88 20.36
N ARG A 135 -54.33 -21.62 20.93
CA ARG A 135 -55.61 -21.75 20.24
C ARG A 135 -55.70 -20.79 19.05
N LEU A 136 -55.29 -19.54 19.23
CA LEU A 136 -55.29 -18.51 18.19
C LEU A 136 -54.27 -18.83 17.08
N LEU A 137 -53.05 -19.26 17.41
CA LEU A 137 -52.06 -19.68 16.44
C LEU A 137 -52.55 -20.88 15.60
N LYS A 138 -53.17 -21.88 16.24
CA LYS A 138 -53.80 -23.02 15.52
C LYS A 138 -54.94 -22.56 14.61
N ALA A 139 -55.77 -21.62 15.05
CA ALA A 139 -56.81 -21.03 14.21
C ALA A 139 -56.21 -20.24 13.03
N GLN A 140 -55.13 -19.50 13.27
CA GLN A 140 -54.46 -18.67 12.27
C GLN A 140 -53.75 -19.53 11.20
N VAL A 141 -53.11 -20.63 11.60
CA VAL A 141 -52.52 -21.62 10.69
C VAL A 141 -53.58 -22.24 9.77
N ASN A 142 -54.81 -22.42 10.25
CA ASN A 142 -55.92 -22.90 9.43
C ASN A 142 -56.52 -21.82 8.50
N THR A 143 -56.33 -20.53 8.78
CA THR A 143 -56.84 -19.42 7.94
C THR A 143 -55.80 -18.81 7.00
N ASN A 144 -54.51 -19.10 7.17
CA ASN A 144 -53.43 -18.45 6.43
C ASN A 144 -53.09 -19.11 5.08
N ALA A 145 -54.11 -19.42 4.28
CA ALA A 145 -53.95 -19.67 2.85
C ALA A 145 -53.67 -18.38 2.05
N ALA A 146 -53.59 -17.21 2.69
CA ALA A 146 -53.18 -15.95 2.08
C ALA A 146 -51.69 -15.69 2.34
N SER A 147 -50.83 -16.46 1.65
CA SER A 147 -49.38 -16.26 1.60
C SER A 147 -49.06 -15.02 0.76
N THR A 148 -48.72 -13.90 1.41
CA THR A 148 -48.14 -12.71 0.73
C THR A 148 -46.78 -12.29 1.29
N SER A 149 -46.38 -12.80 2.46
CA SER A 149 -45.10 -12.45 3.11
C SER A 149 -43.89 -13.20 2.54
N GLU A 150 -44.08 -14.40 1.99
CA GLU A 150 -43.01 -15.14 1.30
C GLU A 150 -42.51 -14.36 0.05
N SER A 151 -43.39 -13.57 -0.58
CA SER A 151 -43.03 -12.78 -1.78
C SER A 151 -42.13 -11.57 -1.51
N GLU A 152 -42.19 -10.97 -0.31
CA GLU A 152 -41.36 -9.79 0.00
C GLU A 152 -39.91 -10.18 0.27
N LEU A 153 -39.71 -11.30 0.98
CA LEU A 153 -38.40 -11.82 1.31
C LEU A 153 -37.68 -12.33 0.05
N GLU A 154 -38.39 -13.03 -0.83
CA GLU A 154 -37.87 -13.43 -2.15
C GLU A 154 -37.53 -12.23 -3.04
N ARG A 155 -38.37 -11.18 -3.01
CA ARG A 155 -38.13 -9.95 -3.77
C ARG A 155 -36.89 -9.22 -3.28
N PHE A 156 -36.75 -9.08 -1.96
CA PHE A 156 -35.57 -8.47 -1.34
C PHE A 156 -34.30 -9.26 -1.67
N ARG A 157 -34.36 -10.59 -1.62
CA ARG A 157 -33.23 -11.44 -1.99
C ARG A 157 -32.83 -11.25 -3.45
N ARG A 158 -33.81 -11.20 -4.36
CA ARG A 158 -33.56 -10.94 -5.79
C ARG A 158 -32.94 -9.57 -6.02
N GLU A 159 -33.40 -8.55 -5.29
CA GLU A 159 -32.86 -7.18 -5.38
C GLU A 159 -31.42 -7.11 -4.85
N GLN A 160 -31.11 -7.80 -3.75
CA GLN A 160 -29.74 -7.95 -3.23
C GLN A 160 -28.80 -8.64 -4.25
N GLU A 161 -29.24 -9.72 -4.87
CA GLU A 161 -28.46 -10.43 -5.90
C GLU A 161 -28.23 -9.53 -7.14
N ALA A 162 -29.25 -8.76 -7.55
CA ALA A 162 -29.12 -7.80 -8.64
C ALA A 162 -28.16 -6.64 -8.31
N GLU A 163 -28.17 -6.15 -7.07
CA GLU A 163 -27.24 -5.11 -6.63
C GLU A 163 -25.80 -5.64 -6.54
N CYS A 164 -25.62 -6.86 -6.04
CA CYS A 164 -24.32 -7.52 -5.98
C CYS A 164 -23.70 -7.68 -7.38
N THR A 165 -24.48 -8.21 -8.34
CA THR A 165 -24.01 -8.36 -9.73
C THR A 165 -23.71 -7.00 -10.39
N ARG A 166 -24.50 -5.96 -10.10
CA ARG A 166 -24.21 -4.60 -10.57
C ARG A 166 -22.90 -4.05 -10.01
N ALA A 167 -22.65 -4.26 -8.72
CA ALA A 167 -21.42 -3.83 -8.07
C ALA A 167 -20.19 -4.59 -8.62
N GLU A 168 -20.30 -5.90 -8.83
CA GLU A 168 -19.25 -6.73 -9.43
C GLU A 168 -18.87 -6.26 -10.84
N LEU A 169 -19.86 -5.98 -11.69
CA LEU A 169 -19.60 -5.46 -13.05
C LEU A 169 -18.91 -4.10 -13.01
N ARG A 170 -19.32 -3.21 -12.10
CA ARG A 170 -18.67 -1.91 -11.91
C ARG A 170 -17.23 -2.08 -11.44
N PHE A 171 -16.98 -3.03 -10.54
CA PHE A 171 -15.64 -3.30 -10.04
C PHE A 171 -14.73 -3.86 -11.13
N ALA A 172 -15.21 -4.84 -11.91
CA ALA A 172 -14.48 -5.39 -13.05
C ALA A 172 -14.11 -4.31 -14.09
N ALA A 173 -15.03 -3.38 -14.38
CA ALA A 173 -14.75 -2.26 -15.27
C ALA A 173 -13.64 -1.34 -14.73
N MET A 174 -13.67 -1.00 -13.43
CA MET A 174 -12.61 -0.19 -12.80
C MET A 174 -11.26 -0.92 -12.79
N GLU A 175 -11.24 -2.24 -12.56
CA GLU A 175 -10.01 -3.04 -12.62
C GLU A 175 -9.40 -3.03 -14.02
N GLN A 176 -10.24 -3.12 -15.05
CA GLN A 176 -9.81 -3.01 -16.44
C GLN A 176 -9.22 -1.62 -16.73
N ASP A 177 -9.88 -0.55 -16.30
CA ASP A 177 -9.37 0.83 -16.46
C ASP A 177 -8.03 1.02 -15.75
N MET A 178 -7.89 0.52 -14.52
CA MET A 178 -6.62 0.54 -13.79
C MET A 178 -5.52 -0.23 -14.52
N ALA A 179 -5.83 -1.39 -15.10
CA ALA A 179 -4.86 -2.17 -15.87
C ALA A 179 -4.39 -1.42 -17.12
N ILE A 180 -5.31 -0.77 -17.84
CA ILE A 180 -4.99 0.06 -19.01
C ILE A 180 -4.09 1.24 -18.61
N LEU A 181 -4.44 1.95 -17.53
CA LEU A 181 -3.67 3.10 -17.04
C LEU A 181 -2.26 2.70 -16.59
N LYS A 182 -2.12 1.56 -15.88
CA LYS A 182 -0.81 1.03 -15.48
C LYS A 182 0.05 0.73 -16.69
N LYS A 183 -0.50 0.02 -17.68
CA LYS A 183 0.21 -0.31 -18.92
C LYS A 183 0.66 0.96 -19.67
N ALA A 184 -0.21 1.95 -19.80
CA ALA A 184 0.13 3.21 -20.45
C ALA A 184 1.24 3.98 -19.69
N ASN A 185 1.24 3.93 -18.36
CA ASN A 185 2.30 4.52 -17.54
C ASN A 185 3.64 3.79 -17.72
N GLU A 186 3.63 2.46 -17.70
CA GLU A 186 4.80 1.63 -17.99
C GLU A 186 5.39 1.94 -19.38
N GLU A 187 4.54 2.02 -20.41
CA GLU A 187 4.95 2.39 -21.77
C GLU A 187 5.55 3.81 -21.82
N ALA A 188 4.96 4.78 -21.12
CA ALA A 188 5.48 6.13 -21.03
C ALA A 188 6.83 6.21 -20.31
N LEU A 189 7.01 5.44 -19.23
CA LEU A 189 8.28 5.34 -18.52
C LEU A 189 9.37 4.69 -19.37
N LEU A 190 9.05 3.61 -20.09
CA LEU A 190 9.96 2.99 -21.05
C LEU A 190 10.36 3.95 -22.16
N ALA A 191 9.40 4.69 -22.72
CA ALA A 191 9.68 5.72 -23.72
C ALA A 191 10.58 6.82 -23.15
N ALA A 192 10.33 7.30 -21.93
CA ALA A 192 11.15 8.31 -21.28
C ALA A 192 12.61 7.83 -21.06
N GLU A 193 12.80 6.59 -20.62
CA GLU A 193 14.14 6.00 -20.49
C GLU A 193 14.83 5.81 -21.86
N GLN A 194 14.08 5.45 -22.92
CA GLN A 194 14.63 5.44 -24.29
C GLN A 194 15.08 6.82 -24.74
N TRP A 195 14.27 7.86 -24.52
CA TRP A 195 14.65 9.24 -24.84
C TRP A 195 15.86 9.71 -24.05
N LYS A 196 15.95 9.34 -22.78
CA LYS A 196 17.09 9.64 -21.91
C LYS A 196 18.37 8.96 -22.40
N THR A 197 18.30 7.68 -22.76
CA THR A 197 19.46 6.94 -23.30
C THR A 197 19.90 7.49 -24.66
N GLU A 198 18.97 7.85 -25.54
CA GLU A 198 19.29 8.47 -26.84
C GLU A 198 19.87 9.90 -26.68
N ALA A 199 19.39 10.67 -25.70
CA ALA A 199 19.94 11.98 -25.38
C ALA A 199 21.40 11.90 -24.89
N LEU A 200 21.75 10.83 -24.17
CA LEU A 200 23.10 10.56 -23.68
C LEU A 200 24.01 9.86 -24.71
N ARG A 201 23.50 9.52 -25.90
CA ARG A 201 24.27 8.80 -26.92
C ARG A 201 25.44 9.66 -27.43
N PRO A 202 26.70 9.16 -27.38
CA PRO A 202 27.85 9.87 -27.91
C PRO A 202 27.65 10.23 -29.39
N GLY A 203 27.78 11.52 -29.72
CA GLY A 203 27.54 12.04 -31.08
C GLY A 203 26.24 12.84 -31.26
N ASN A 204 25.34 12.87 -30.27
CA ASN A 204 24.18 13.75 -30.29
C ASN A 204 24.59 15.23 -30.04
N LYS A 205 24.87 15.98 -31.10
CA LYS A 205 25.34 17.38 -31.02
C LYS A 205 24.28 18.38 -30.51
N ARG A 206 23.04 17.95 -30.25
CA ARG A 206 21.99 18.78 -29.64
C ARG A 206 22.00 18.75 -28.11
N GLY A 207 22.83 17.90 -27.49
CA GLY A 207 22.79 17.60 -26.05
C GLY A 207 23.71 18.42 -25.13
N SER A 208 24.54 19.32 -25.64
CA SER A 208 25.31 20.26 -24.78
C SER A 208 24.76 21.67 -24.93
N VAL A 209 23.50 21.87 -24.52
CA VAL A 209 23.16 23.19 -23.99
C VAL A 209 23.79 23.20 -22.60
N ALA A 210 25.00 23.74 -22.50
CA ALA A 210 25.53 24.13 -21.20
C ALA A 210 24.41 24.94 -20.53
N VAL A 211 23.83 24.41 -19.46
CA VAL A 211 22.94 25.17 -18.60
C VAL A 211 23.84 26.23 -17.97
N THR A 212 24.07 27.31 -18.71
CA THR A 212 24.68 28.50 -18.16
C THR A 212 23.77 28.89 -17.00
N PRO A 213 24.31 29.06 -15.78
CA PRO A 213 23.50 29.39 -14.62
C PRO A 213 22.57 30.53 -14.99
N SER A 214 21.27 30.30 -14.81
CA SER A 214 20.23 31.28 -15.11
C SER A 214 20.68 32.63 -14.55
N PRO A 215 20.89 33.67 -15.39
CA PRO A 215 21.37 34.95 -14.90
C PRO A 215 20.39 35.42 -13.82
N ALA A 216 20.93 35.72 -12.64
CA ALA A 216 20.17 36.06 -11.45
C ALA A 216 19.04 37.03 -11.80
N VAL A 217 17.83 36.70 -11.35
CA VAL A 217 16.61 37.47 -11.59
C VAL A 217 16.83 38.89 -11.07
N GLY A 218 17.18 39.80 -11.98
CA GLY A 218 17.16 41.22 -11.73
C GLY A 218 15.71 41.64 -11.49
N ASN A 219 15.45 42.23 -10.33
CA ASN A 219 14.16 42.77 -9.93
C ASN A 219 13.59 43.69 -11.01
N ARG A 220 12.70 43.16 -11.85
CA ARG A 220 11.99 43.93 -12.87
C ARG A 220 10.86 44.68 -12.18
N THR A 221 11.19 45.86 -11.64
CA THR A 221 10.22 46.83 -11.14
C THR A 221 9.27 47.22 -12.27
N ARG A 222 8.01 46.77 -12.19
CA ARG A 222 6.93 47.23 -13.06
C ARG A 222 6.51 48.64 -12.60
N PRO A 223 6.53 49.66 -13.47
CA PRO A 223 5.99 50.97 -13.13
C PRO A 223 4.47 50.88 -12.95
N ARG A 224 3.99 51.44 -11.83
CA ARG A 224 2.57 51.56 -11.47
C ARG A 224 1.94 52.67 -12.31
N VAL A 225 1.00 52.31 -13.18
CA VAL A 225 0.18 53.27 -13.92
C VAL A 225 -0.96 53.71 -12.99
N THR A 226 -0.97 54.99 -12.62
CA THR A 226 -2.11 55.65 -11.98
C THR A 226 -3.11 56.05 -13.06
N VAL A 227 -4.37 55.66 -12.89
CA VAL A 227 -5.49 56.04 -13.76
C VAL A 227 -6.07 57.35 -13.22
N LEU A 228 -6.33 58.31 -14.13
CA LEU A 228 -7.13 59.53 -13.89
C LEU A 228 -8.57 59.29 -14.31
#